data_AF-A0A928EC25-F1
#
_entry.id   AF-A0A928EC25-F1
#
_cell.length_a   1.000
_cell.length_b   1.000
_cell.length_c   1.000
_cell.angle_alpha   90.00
_cell.angle_beta   90.00
_cell.angle_gamma   90.00
#
_symmetry.space_group_name_H-M   'P 1'
#
loop_
_entity.id
_entity.type
_entity.pdbx_description
1 polymer ?
#
loop_
_entity_poly.entity_id
_entity_poly.type
_entity_poly.pdbx_seq_one_letter_code
_entity_poly.pdbx_strand_id
1 'polypeptide(L)'
;MIKAYRGIATTTAMAAIALVLALAFMGIGAGQAQALGVNDTFKKDGNTYKVTEAYENSSEIGEVILVKYGSSNTKPVINIVKYKGESFEVEVIGKNAFNNTKGHKITAITLGKHVDEIWAKAFYGCSKLKTINMGASEAVDIEKNKKGYYLDDVEIGAKAFAKAGVSGVKVKCGKSNASYQKLYKKALKAKGLRSDAKIVK
;
A
#
# COMPACT_ATOMS: atom_id res chain seq x y z
N MET A 1 7.76 -9.73 -29.19
CA MET A 1 7.90 -8.33 -28.73
C MET A 1 8.24 -8.41 -27.25
N ILE A 2 9.50 -8.48 -26.80
CA ILE A 2 10.63 -7.55 -26.98
C ILE A 2 10.18 -6.10 -26.80
N LYS A 3 10.28 -5.61 -25.57
CA LYS A 3 10.89 -4.31 -25.31
C LYS A 3 12.09 -4.56 -24.40
N ALA A 4 13.26 -4.30 -24.97
CA ALA A 4 14.53 -4.29 -24.29
C ALA A 4 14.62 -3.00 -23.46
N TYR A 5 14.99 -3.11 -22.19
CA TYR A 5 15.71 -2.01 -21.54
C TYR A 5 17.19 -2.39 -21.52
N ARG A 6 17.93 -1.65 -22.34
CA ARG A 6 19.39 -1.70 -22.44
C ARG A 6 19.95 -1.18 -21.13
N GLY A 7 20.87 -1.94 -20.54
CA GLY A 7 21.62 -1.46 -19.39
C GLY A 7 22.59 -0.34 -19.77
N ILE A 8 22.90 0.48 -18.77
CA ILE A 8 24.25 1.00 -18.54
C ILE A 8 24.53 0.79 -17.05
N ALA A 9 25.58 0.03 -16.78
CA ALA A 9 26.14 -0.21 -15.46
C ALA A 9 27.01 0.98 -15.03
N THR A 10 27.05 1.28 -13.73
CA THR A 10 28.23 1.71 -12.94
C THR A 10 27.77 1.95 -11.49
N THR A 11 27.90 0.98 -10.59
CA THR A 11 29.04 0.73 -9.66
C THR A 11 29.01 1.55 -8.36
N THR A 12 29.23 0.80 -7.25
CA THR A 12 29.74 1.21 -5.92
C THR A 12 28.83 2.09 -5.06
N ALA A 13 28.50 1.77 -3.79
CA ALA A 13 29.18 0.91 -2.83
C ALA A 13 28.19 0.28 -1.84
N MET A 14 28.37 -1.02 -1.57
CA MET A 14 28.01 -1.60 -0.29
C MET A 14 29.01 -1.13 0.78
N ALA A 15 28.51 -0.98 2.01
CA ALA A 15 29.23 -0.89 3.28
C ALA A 15 30.00 0.41 3.59
N ALA A 16 29.42 1.22 4.49
CA ALA A 16 30.17 1.97 5.48
C ALA A 16 29.42 1.92 6.83
N ILE A 17 29.76 0.93 7.64
CA ILE A 17 29.63 1.01 9.11
C ILE A 17 30.87 1.78 9.57
N ALA A 18 30.70 3.01 10.02
CA ALA A 18 31.70 3.73 10.81
C ALA A 18 31.01 4.38 12.00
N LEU A 19 31.27 3.79 13.16
CA LEU A 19 30.94 4.20 14.51
C LEU A 19 31.55 5.58 14.80
N VAL A 20 30.74 6.62 15.01
CA VAL A 20 31.21 7.88 15.62
C VAL A 20 30.76 7.89 17.08
N LEU A 21 31.70 7.61 17.97
CA LEU A 21 31.57 7.78 19.42
C LEU A 21 31.69 9.27 19.79
N ALA A 22 30.77 9.69 20.66
CA ALA A 22 30.42 11.06 21.02
C ALA A 22 31.54 11.89 21.67
N LEU A 23 31.50 13.22 21.46
CA LEU A 23 31.72 14.21 22.52
C LEU A 23 30.92 15.51 22.27
N ALA A 24 30.08 15.82 23.26
CA ALA A 24 29.66 17.14 23.76
C ALA A 24 29.00 18.17 22.83
N PHE A 25 27.67 18.29 22.96
CA PHE A 25 27.04 19.60 23.26
C PHE A 25 25.93 19.40 24.29
N MET A 26 26.17 19.85 25.52
CA MET A 26 25.10 20.23 26.44
C MET A 26 24.64 21.64 26.02
N GLY A 27 23.42 21.75 25.50
CA GLY A 27 22.82 23.01 25.09
C GLY A 27 21.30 22.89 25.09
N ILE A 28 20.65 23.78 25.84
CA ILE A 28 19.23 23.85 26.16
C ILE A 28 18.41 24.32 24.93
N GLY A 29 17.24 23.71 24.67
CA GLY A 29 16.14 24.37 23.95
C GLY A 29 15.58 23.65 22.71
N ALA A 30 14.28 23.36 22.75
CA ALA A 30 13.42 22.77 21.70
C ALA A 30 13.83 21.36 21.23
N GLY A 31 13.06 20.36 21.66
CA GLY A 31 13.23 18.97 21.22
C GLY A 31 13.27 18.90 19.69
N GLN A 32 14.45 18.60 19.14
CA GLN A 32 14.57 18.33 17.72
C GLN A 32 13.76 17.08 17.41
N ALA A 33 12.78 17.21 16.53
CA ALA A 33 12.07 16.07 15.98
C ALA A 33 13.10 15.22 15.25
N GLN A 34 13.50 14.11 15.86
CA GLN A 34 14.38 13.13 15.23
C GLN A 34 13.79 12.73 13.86
N ALA A 35 14.56 12.97 12.79
CA ALA A 35 14.24 12.58 11.42
C ALA A 35 14.10 11.05 11.36
N LEU A 36 13.15 10.56 10.55
CA LEU A 36 12.94 9.13 10.38
C LEU A 36 13.87 8.59 9.29
N GLY A 37 14.61 7.54 9.61
CA GLY A 37 15.43 6.80 8.66
C GLY A 37 14.68 5.64 8.01
N VAL A 38 15.26 5.12 6.92
CA VAL A 38 14.76 3.88 6.28
C VAL A 38 14.73 2.74 7.29
N ASN A 39 13.65 1.95 7.26
CA ASN A 39 13.28 0.91 8.23
C ASN A 39 12.73 1.37 9.57
N ASP A 40 12.74 2.67 9.89
CA ASP A 40 12.07 3.15 11.09
C ASP A 40 10.58 2.88 11.02
N THR A 41 9.98 2.74 12.21
CA THR A 41 8.54 2.59 12.33
C THR A 41 7.96 3.72 13.14
N PHE A 42 6.80 4.20 12.71
CA PHE A 42 6.06 5.21 13.45
C PHE A 42 4.57 4.88 13.50
N LYS A 43 3.91 5.46 14.50
CA LYS A 43 2.46 5.33 14.68
C LYS A 43 1.78 6.67 14.49
N LYS A 44 0.72 6.67 13.69
CA LYS A 44 -0.11 7.85 13.45
C LYS A 44 -1.56 7.42 13.29
N ASP A 45 -2.46 8.08 14.02
CA ASP A 45 -3.91 7.86 14.00
C ASP A 45 -4.29 6.38 14.24
N GLY A 46 -3.55 5.69 15.09
CA GLY A 46 -3.74 4.27 15.40
C GLY A 46 -3.13 3.30 14.38
N ASN A 47 -2.64 3.79 13.24
CA ASN A 47 -1.94 2.99 12.25
C ASN A 47 -0.45 2.89 12.56
N THR A 48 0.19 1.83 12.08
CA THR A 48 1.65 1.61 12.16
C THR A 48 2.22 1.57 10.76
N TYR A 49 3.25 2.38 10.54
CA TYR A 49 3.95 2.52 9.27
C TYR A 49 5.42 2.11 9.43
N LYS A 50 6.03 1.66 8.34
CA LYS A 50 7.48 1.42 8.23
C LYS A 50 8.00 2.21 7.04
N VAL A 51 9.05 2.99 7.25
CA VAL A 51 9.70 3.79 6.20
C VAL A 51 10.48 2.89 5.25
N THR A 52 10.23 3.03 3.95
CA THR A 52 10.97 2.37 2.85
C THR A 52 11.93 3.34 2.20
N GLU A 53 11.54 4.60 2.07
CA GLU A 53 12.38 5.68 1.56
C GLU A 53 12.25 6.93 2.44
N ALA A 54 13.37 7.60 2.69
CA ALA A 54 13.44 8.83 3.46
C ALA A 54 14.41 9.81 2.81
N TYR A 55 14.03 11.08 2.79
CA TYR A 55 14.81 12.17 2.21
C TYR A 55 14.97 13.27 3.26
N GLU A 56 16.18 13.43 3.80
CA GLU A 56 16.47 14.50 4.75
C GLU A 56 16.58 15.85 4.02
N ASN A 57 15.91 16.88 4.55
CA ASN A 57 16.03 18.27 4.06
C ASN A 57 15.67 18.47 2.57
N SER A 58 14.83 17.60 2.02
CA SER A 58 14.40 17.62 0.61
C SER A 58 12.94 18.04 0.46
N SER A 59 12.56 18.53 -0.72
CA SER A 59 11.15 18.69 -1.12
C SER A 59 10.51 17.37 -1.57
N GLU A 60 11.30 16.30 -1.66
CA GLU A 60 10.85 14.96 -2.02
C GLU A 60 10.02 14.33 -0.90
N ILE A 61 9.09 13.48 -1.30
CA ILE A 61 8.17 12.80 -0.40
C ILE A 61 8.74 11.40 -0.16
N GLY A 62 8.90 11.00 1.11
CA GLY A 62 9.35 9.65 1.45
C GLY A 62 8.28 8.60 1.19
N GLU A 63 8.63 7.33 1.36
CA GLU A 63 7.74 6.20 1.11
C GLU A 63 7.59 5.33 2.35
N VAL A 64 6.41 4.73 2.51
CA VAL A 64 6.09 3.87 3.65
C VAL A 64 5.24 2.66 3.26
N ILE A 65 5.42 1.60 4.05
CA ILE A 65 4.52 0.46 4.15
C ILE A 65 3.51 0.73 5.27
N LEU A 66 2.21 0.60 4.99
CA LEU A 66 1.21 0.47 6.05
C LEU A 66 1.27 -0.96 6.63
N VAL A 67 1.99 -1.11 7.74
CA VAL A 67 2.21 -2.41 8.40
C VAL A 67 0.97 -2.89 9.13
N LYS A 68 0.26 -1.98 9.81
CA LYS A 68 -0.93 -2.33 10.60
C LYS A 68 -1.92 -1.19 10.63
N TYR A 69 -3.17 -1.50 10.29
CA TYR A 69 -4.31 -0.64 10.47
C TYR A 69 -4.91 -0.84 11.86
N GLY A 70 -4.76 0.15 12.74
CA GLY A 70 -5.33 0.14 14.09
C GLY A 70 -6.30 1.29 14.36
N SER A 71 -6.56 2.13 13.35
CA SER A 71 -7.56 3.20 13.40
C SER A 71 -8.99 2.67 13.57
N SER A 72 -9.86 3.48 14.17
CA SER A 72 -11.31 3.26 14.27
C SER A 72 -12.11 3.76 13.06
N ASN A 73 -11.47 4.49 12.14
CA ASN A 73 -12.09 4.99 10.91
C ASN A 73 -12.67 3.82 10.08
N THR A 74 -13.93 3.95 9.67
CA THR A 74 -14.66 2.91 8.93
C THR A 74 -14.55 3.03 7.42
N LYS A 75 -13.96 4.13 6.94
CA LYS A 75 -13.77 4.47 5.52
C LYS A 75 -12.36 5.07 5.30
N PRO A 76 -11.28 4.35 5.63
CA PRO A 76 -9.93 4.87 5.46
C PRO A 76 -9.63 5.23 4.01
N VAL A 77 -8.96 6.36 3.84
CA VAL A 77 -8.26 6.76 2.62
C VAL A 77 -6.77 6.58 2.91
N ILE A 78 -6.12 5.69 2.18
CA ILE A 78 -4.70 5.36 2.34
C ILE A 78 -3.96 5.98 1.16
N ASN A 79 -3.27 7.09 1.38
CA ASN A 79 -2.54 7.81 0.34
C ASN A 79 -1.25 8.38 0.94
N ILE A 80 -1.26 9.65 1.35
CA ILE A 80 -0.12 10.29 2.03
C ILE A 80 -0.39 10.37 3.54
N VAL A 81 0.61 10.07 4.35
CA VAL A 81 0.62 10.29 5.79
C VAL A 81 1.64 11.36 6.15
N LYS A 82 1.23 12.33 6.99
CA LYS A 82 2.13 13.36 7.52
C LYS A 82 2.54 12.99 8.94
N TYR A 83 3.83 13.02 9.22
CA TYR A 83 4.39 12.71 10.53
C TYR A 83 5.58 13.62 10.84
N LYS A 84 5.53 14.32 11.99
CA LYS A 84 6.59 15.24 12.45
C LYS A 84 7.04 16.31 11.42
N GLY A 85 6.15 16.74 10.54
CA GLY A 85 6.45 17.75 9.51
C GLY A 85 6.86 17.17 8.16
N GLU A 86 7.17 15.88 8.10
CA GLU A 86 7.47 15.14 6.88
C GLU A 86 6.20 14.51 6.28
N SER A 87 6.21 14.30 4.96
CA SER A 87 5.15 13.60 4.24
C SER A 87 5.68 12.29 3.67
N PHE A 88 4.87 11.24 3.76
CA PHE A 88 5.18 9.93 3.21
C PHE A 88 4.03 9.40 2.36
N GLU A 89 4.32 8.93 1.15
CA GLU A 89 3.41 8.17 0.31
C GLU A 89 3.32 6.71 0.77
N VAL A 90 2.11 6.16 0.83
CA VAL A 90 1.92 4.74 1.14
C VAL A 90 2.01 3.94 -0.15
N GLU A 91 3.12 3.25 -0.36
CA GLU A 91 3.38 2.41 -1.53
C GLU A 91 2.79 1.00 -1.34
N VAL A 92 2.91 0.45 -0.13
CA VAL A 92 2.55 -0.95 0.15
C VAL A 92 1.51 -1.03 1.26
N ILE A 93 0.47 -1.82 1.01
CA ILE A 93 -0.40 -2.35 2.06
C ILE A 93 0.20 -3.66 2.57
N GLY A 94 0.76 -3.60 3.77
CA GLY A 94 1.51 -4.69 4.36
C GLY A 94 0.70 -5.98 4.56
N LYS A 95 1.44 -7.07 4.74
CA LYS A 95 0.88 -8.40 5.01
C LYS A 95 -0.01 -8.32 6.25
N ASN A 96 -1.25 -8.77 6.13
CA ASN A 96 -2.25 -8.70 7.22
C ASN A 96 -2.52 -7.26 7.75
N ALA A 97 -2.19 -6.19 7.02
CA ALA A 97 -2.29 -4.83 7.57
C ALA A 97 -3.70 -4.48 8.08
N PHE A 98 -4.74 -4.85 7.35
CA PHE A 98 -6.14 -4.70 7.75
C PHE A 98 -6.76 -5.99 8.28
N ASN A 99 -5.96 -7.05 8.45
CA ASN A 99 -6.47 -8.30 9.01
C ASN A 99 -6.80 -8.08 10.48
N ASN A 100 -8.09 -7.95 10.76
CA ASN A 100 -8.57 -7.98 12.12
C ASN A 100 -9.81 -8.86 12.22
N THR A 101 -9.60 -10.06 12.73
CA THR A 101 -10.65 -11.04 13.05
C THR A 101 -11.51 -10.64 14.26
N LYS A 102 -11.23 -9.51 14.93
CA LYS A 102 -11.84 -9.07 16.19
C LYS A 102 -12.66 -7.77 16.08
N GLY A 103 -13.37 -7.54 14.97
CA GLY A 103 -14.52 -6.63 14.97
C GLY A 103 -14.36 -5.25 14.30
N HIS A 104 -13.47 -5.09 13.32
CA HIS A 104 -13.42 -3.85 12.54
C HIS A 104 -14.73 -3.59 11.79
N LYS A 105 -15.19 -2.34 11.84
CA LYS A 105 -16.40 -1.86 11.18
C LYS A 105 -16.11 -1.22 9.81
N ILE A 106 -14.99 -1.59 9.18
CA ILE A 106 -14.60 -1.02 7.89
C ILE A 106 -15.66 -1.37 6.85
N THR A 107 -16.27 -0.34 6.27
CA THR A 107 -17.32 -0.46 5.26
C THR A 107 -16.85 -0.01 3.89
N ALA A 108 -15.83 0.83 3.82
CA ALA A 108 -15.18 1.21 2.57
C ALA A 108 -13.68 1.35 2.77
N ILE A 109 -12.90 1.14 1.71
CA ILE A 109 -11.46 1.45 1.70
C ILE A 109 -11.19 2.18 0.40
N THR A 110 -10.41 3.25 0.47
CA THR A 110 -9.88 3.95 -0.69
C THR A 110 -8.36 3.87 -0.64
N LEU A 111 -7.77 3.28 -1.67
CA LEU A 111 -6.33 3.27 -1.91
C LEU A 111 -5.98 4.48 -2.78
N GLY A 112 -4.86 5.12 -2.50
CA GLY A 112 -4.33 6.25 -3.25
C GLY A 112 -3.59 5.78 -4.50
N LYS A 113 -3.13 6.75 -5.30
CA LYS A 113 -2.54 6.48 -6.62
C LYS A 113 -1.20 5.76 -6.59
N HIS A 114 -0.48 5.89 -5.48
CA HIS A 114 0.86 5.34 -5.27
C HIS A 114 0.85 3.97 -4.60
N VAL A 115 -0.33 3.39 -4.34
CA VAL A 115 -0.41 2.06 -3.74
C VAL A 115 -0.17 1.00 -4.82
N ASP A 116 1.08 0.61 -4.99
CA ASP A 116 1.54 -0.31 -6.03
C ASP A 116 1.53 -1.76 -5.55
N GLU A 117 1.61 -2.00 -4.24
CA GLU A 117 1.60 -3.34 -3.68
C GLU A 117 0.55 -3.57 -2.60
N ILE A 118 -0.15 -4.70 -2.69
CA ILE A 118 -1.08 -5.19 -1.67
C ILE A 118 -0.65 -6.60 -1.28
N TRP A 119 0.02 -6.73 -0.15
CA TRP A 119 0.60 -7.99 0.25
C TRP A 119 -0.42 -9.04 0.70
N ALA A 120 0.08 -10.26 0.87
CA ALA A 120 -0.74 -11.41 1.22
C ALA A 120 -1.64 -11.14 2.43
N LYS A 121 -2.92 -11.48 2.29
CA LYS A 121 -3.95 -11.31 3.34
C LYS A 121 -4.10 -9.86 3.86
N ALA A 122 -3.68 -8.83 3.13
CA ALA A 122 -3.80 -7.44 3.53
C ALA A 122 -5.19 -7.07 4.09
N PHE A 123 -6.27 -7.44 3.40
CA PHE A 123 -7.66 -7.17 3.78
C PHE A 123 -8.40 -8.41 4.31
N TYR A 124 -7.66 -9.40 4.80
CA TYR A 124 -8.24 -10.66 5.21
C TYR A 124 -9.26 -10.47 6.34
N GLY A 125 -10.47 -10.98 6.15
CA GLY A 125 -11.50 -10.95 7.20
C GLY A 125 -12.16 -9.58 7.43
N CYS A 126 -11.96 -8.59 6.55
CA CYS A 126 -12.72 -7.33 6.55
C CYS A 126 -14.21 -7.57 6.19
N SER A 127 -14.95 -8.27 7.04
CA SER A 127 -16.25 -8.88 6.73
C SER A 127 -17.40 -7.90 6.47
N LYS A 128 -17.27 -6.65 6.93
CA LYS A 128 -18.27 -5.58 6.73
C LYS A 128 -18.00 -4.70 5.51
N LEU A 129 -16.93 -4.98 4.76
CA LEU A 129 -16.50 -4.18 3.63
C LEU A 129 -17.53 -4.22 2.49
N LYS A 130 -18.05 -3.06 2.11
CA LYS A 130 -19.05 -2.89 1.05
C LYS A 130 -18.43 -2.32 -0.22
N THR A 131 -17.38 -1.52 -0.09
CA THR A 131 -16.75 -0.81 -1.21
C THR A 131 -15.23 -0.86 -1.10
N ILE A 132 -14.56 -1.21 -2.19
CA ILE A 132 -13.13 -1.04 -2.37
C ILE A 132 -12.95 -0.06 -3.52
N ASN A 133 -12.26 1.05 -3.27
CA ASN A 133 -11.80 1.95 -4.30
C ASN A 133 -10.31 1.72 -4.49
N MET A 134 -9.96 1.04 -5.57
CA MET A 134 -8.58 0.65 -5.90
C MET A 134 -7.84 1.86 -6.50
N GLY A 135 -7.87 3.03 -5.86
CA GLY A 135 -7.51 4.33 -6.44
C GLY A 135 -6.04 4.52 -6.87
N ALA A 136 -5.29 3.44 -7.11
CA ALA A 136 -4.32 3.38 -8.20
C ALA A 136 -5.02 3.94 -9.45
N SER A 137 -4.69 5.18 -9.79
CA SER A 137 -5.66 6.15 -10.32
C SER A 137 -6.03 5.98 -11.77
N GLU A 138 -5.70 4.88 -12.41
CA GLU A 138 -5.99 4.66 -13.82
C GLU A 138 -6.37 3.22 -14.11
N ALA A 139 -6.77 3.05 -15.36
CA ALA A 139 -6.61 1.86 -16.17
C ALA A 139 -5.51 0.86 -15.72
N VAL A 140 -5.65 0.14 -14.60
CA VAL A 140 -4.68 -0.92 -14.25
C VAL A 140 -4.58 -1.89 -15.41
N ASP A 141 -3.40 -2.01 -15.99
CA ASP A 141 -3.24 -2.89 -17.14
C ASP A 141 -3.43 -4.35 -16.71
N ILE A 142 -4.20 -5.08 -17.52
CA ILE A 142 -4.53 -6.46 -17.22
C ILE A 142 -3.82 -7.34 -18.24
N GLU A 143 -2.75 -7.97 -17.81
CA GLU A 143 -2.10 -8.99 -18.62
C GLU A 143 -2.88 -10.31 -18.52
N LYS A 144 -3.08 -10.98 -19.66
CA LYS A 144 -3.61 -12.33 -19.73
C LYS A 144 -2.56 -13.25 -20.31
N ASN A 145 -2.17 -14.27 -19.56
CA ASN A 145 -1.28 -15.33 -20.05
C ASN A 145 -1.86 -16.72 -19.73
N LYS A 146 -1.09 -17.80 -20.01
CA LYS A 146 -1.52 -19.18 -19.75
C LYS A 146 -1.85 -19.47 -18.28
N LYS A 147 -1.24 -18.73 -17.35
CA LYS A 147 -1.40 -18.89 -15.90
C LYS A 147 -2.56 -18.06 -15.32
N GLY A 148 -3.16 -17.15 -16.10
CA GLY A 148 -4.37 -16.41 -15.69
C GLY A 148 -4.38 -14.94 -16.08
N TYR A 149 -4.95 -14.12 -15.20
CA TYR A 149 -5.05 -12.67 -15.34
C TYR A 149 -4.24 -12.01 -14.22
N TYR A 150 -3.46 -11.00 -14.58
CA TYR A 150 -2.56 -10.27 -13.70
C TYR A 150 -2.85 -8.79 -13.84
N LEU A 151 -2.66 -8.06 -12.74
CA LEU A 151 -2.66 -6.60 -12.74
C LEU A 151 -1.19 -6.21 -12.87
N ASP A 152 -0.83 -5.54 -13.96
CA ASP A 152 0.56 -5.24 -14.28
C ASP A 152 1.09 -4.12 -13.39
N ASP A 153 0.29 -3.06 -13.22
CA ASP A 153 0.68 -1.89 -12.43
C ASP A 153 0.52 -2.08 -10.91
N VAL A 154 -0.14 -3.17 -10.46
CA VAL A 154 -0.39 -3.40 -9.03
C VAL A 154 -0.13 -4.85 -8.66
N GLU A 155 0.89 -5.09 -7.85
CA GLU A 155 1.14 -6.41 -7.30
C GLU A 155 0.15 -6.71 -6.17
N ILE A 156 -0.65 -7.76 -6.37
CA ILE A 156 -1.57 -8.24 -5.34
C ILE A 156 -1.16 -9.63 -4.88
N GLY A 157 -0.81 -9.72 -3.61
CA GLY A 157 -0.41 -10.94 -2.92
C GLY A 157 -1.55 -11.96 -2.79
N ALA A 158 -1.16 -13.20 -2.51
CA ALA A 158 -2.09 -14.30 -2.37
C ALA A 158 -3.14 -14.02 -1.26
N LYS A 159 -4.42 -14.28 -1.58
CA LYS A 159 -5.54 -14.14 -0.64
C LYS A 159 -5.67 -12.74 -0.02
N ALA A 160 -5.14 -11.68 -0.66
CA ALA A 160 -5.26 -10.30 -0.21
C ALA A 160 -6.69 -9.90 0.19
N PHE A 161 -7.69 -10.37 -0.56
CA PHE A 161 -9.11 -10.08 -0.33
C PHE A 161 -9.91 -11.27 0.23
N ALA A 162 -9.26 -12.35 0.66
CA ALA A 162 -9.98 -13.52 1.15
C ALA A 162 -10.78 -13.19 2.41
N LYS A 163 -12.06 -13.59 2.43
CA LYS A 163 -13.03 -13.22 3.48
C LYS A 163 -13.24 -11.71 3.64
N ALA A 164 -12.81 -10.90 2.68
CA ALA A 164 -13.12 -9.48 2.65
C ALA A 164 -14.51 -9.26 2.05
N GLY A 165 -15.29 -8.47 2.76
CA GLY A 165 -16.54 -7.90 2.30
C GLY A 165 -17.78 -8.75 2.40
N VAL A 166 -18.89 -8.06 2.19
CA VAL A 166 -20.25 -8.60 2.19
C VAL A 166 -20.62 -9.13 0.80
N SER A 167 -21.78 -9.79 0.71
CA SER A 167 -22.36 -10.16 -0.58
C SER A 167 -22.47 -8.96 -1.52
N GLY A 168 -21.98 -9.12 -2.75
CA GLY A 168 -22.03 -8.06 -3.77
C GLY A 168 -21.13 -6.84 -3.48
N VAL A 169 -20.04 -7.02 -2.71
CA VAL A 169 -19.02 -5.97 -2.50
C VAL A 169 -18.66 -5.27 -3.81
N LYS A 170 -18.68 -3.94 -3.81
CA LYS A 170 -18.39 -3.12 -4.98
C LYS A 170 -16.89 -2.83 -5.05
N VAL A 171 -16.26 -3.06 -6.19
CA VAL A 171 -14.89 -2.64 -6.45
C VAL A 171 -14.90 -1.61 -7.57
N LYS A 172 -14.41 -0.41 -7.29
CA LYS A 172 -14.24 0.66 -8.27
C LYS A 172 -12.88 0.50 -8.95
N CYS A 173 -12.88 0.54 -10.29
CA CYS A 173 -11.69 0.26 -11.12
C CYS A 173 -11.40 1.36 -12.17
N GLY A 174 -12.06 2.52 -12.08
CA GLY A 174 -11.86 3.67 -12.98
C GLY A 174 -12.41 3.52 -14.41
N LYS A 175 -12.50 2.29 -14.94
CA LYS A 175 -12.99 1.99 -16.30
C LYS A 175 -14.46 1.53 -16.32
N SER A 176 -15.25 2.08 -17.25
CA SER A 176 -16.63 1.64 -17.54
C SER A 176 -16.75 0.46 -18.50
N ASN A 177 -15.65 0.02 -19.13
CA ASN A 177 -15.68 -1.05 -20.13
C ASN A 177 -16.03 -2.41 -19.50
N ALA A 178 -17.13 -3.03 -19.96
CA ALA A 178 -17.63 -4.29 -19.40
C ALA A 178 -16.65 -5.47 -19.55
N SER A 179 -15.93 -5.55 -20.67
CA SER A 179 -14.91 -6.57 -20.90
C SER A 179 -13.74 -6.40 -19.92
N TYR A 180 -13.26 -5.17 -19.73
CA TYR A 180 -12.23 -4.85 -18.75
C TYR A 180 -12.69 -5.22 -17.34
N GLN A 181 -13.87 -4.80 -16.92
CA GLN A 181 -14.43 -5.11 -15.60
C GLN A 181 -14.54 -6.63 -15.37
N LYS A 182 -14.88 -7.40 -16.41
CA LYS A 182 -14.91 -8.87 -16.35
C LYS A 182 -13.51 -9.46 -16.12
N LEU A 183 -12.48 -8.95 -16.78
CA LEU A 183 -11.11 -9.41 -16.57
C LEU A 183 -10.57 -8.99 -15.20
N TYR A 184 -10.82 -7.74 -14.80
CA TYR A 184 -10.43 -7.20 -13.50
C TYR A 184 -11.03 -8.02 -12.36
N LYS A 185 -12.32 -8.38 -12.48
CA LYS A 185 -13.00 -9.29 -11.56
C LYS A 185 -12.28 -10.64 -11.47
N LYS A 186 -11.85 -11.23 -12.59
CA LYS A 186 -11.14 -12.52 -12.60
C LYS A 186 -9.78 -12.43 -11.92
N ALA A 187 -9.01 -11.37 -12.20
CA ALA A 187 -7.73 -11.12 -11.55
C ALA A 187 -7.90 -11.01 -10.03
N LEU A 188 -8.83 -10.18 -9.56
CA LEU A 188 -9.08 -10.01 -8.12
C LEU A 188 -9.66 -11.27 -7.44
N LYS A 189 -10.48 -12.05 -8.15
CA LYS A 189 -10.96 -13.35 -7.65
C LYS A 189 -9.80 -14.32 -7.38
N ALA A 190 -8.79 -14.35 -8.25
CA ALA A 190 -7.58 -15.15 -8.01
C ALA A 190 -6.83 -14.70 -6.74
N LYS A 191 -7.04 -13.45 -6.30
CA LYS A 191 -6.49 -12.88 -5.07
C LYS A 191 -7.45 -12.96 -3.87
N GLY A 192 -8.53 -13.75 -3.99
CA GLY A 192 -9.46 -14.06 -2.91
C GLY A 192 -10.71 -13.18 -2.84
N LEU A 193 -10.91 -12.27 -3.81
CA LEU A 193 -12.16 -11.48 -3.87
C LEU A 193 -13.36 -12.41 -4.05
N ARG A 194 -14.48 -12.07 -3.41
CA ARG A 194 -15.72 -12.86 -3.50
C ARG A 194 -16.20 -13.02 -4.94
N SER A 195 -16.78 -14.17 -5.23
CA SER A 195 -17.26 -14.51 -6.58
C SER A 195 -18.39 -13.61 -7.07
N ASP A 196 -19.21 -13.11 -6.13
CA ASP A 196 -20.37 -12.25 -6.32
C ASP A 196 -20.04 -10.74 -6.35
N ALA A 197 -18.77 -10.36 -6.16
CA ALA A 197 -18.34 -8.96 -6.17
C ALA A 197 -18.73 -8.23 -7.47
N LYS A 198 -19.12 -6.97 -7.37
CA LYS A 198 -19.52 -6.13 -8.52
C LYS A 198 -18.38 -5.18 -8.84
N ILE A 199 -17.80 -5.30 -10.04
CA ILE A 199 -16.85 -4.31 -10.52
C ILE A 199 -17.65 -3.18 -11.15
N VAL A 200 -17.35 -1.94 -10.75
CA VAL A 200 -18.05 -0.74 -11.20
C VAL A 200 -17.04 0.36 -11.54
N LYS A 201 -17.52 1.41 -12.21
CA LYS A 201 -16.75 2.64 -12.40
C LYS A 201 -16.59 3.36 -11.06
#